data_AF-A0A9D3B644-F1
#
_entry.id   AF-A0A9D3B644-F1
#
_cell.length_a   1.000
_cell.length_b   1.000
_cell.length_c   1.000
_cell.angle_alpha   90.00
_cell.angle_beta   90.00
_cell.angle_gamma   90.00
#
_symmetry.space_group_name_H-M   'P 1'
#
loop_
_entity.id
_entity.type
_entity.pdbx_description
1 polymer ?
#
loop_
_entity_poly.entity_id
_entity_poly.type
_entity_poly.pdbx_seq_one_letter_code
_entity_poly.pdbx_strand_id
1 'polypeptide(L)'
;MSESISWSDWLDYNSETINKSPTKPGVFMMHAAMKILLIQGTENIRKELADTLSNDCTAQATRFRYTISEQYQKIYQELIQDYKNRHEGKLPKCME
;
A
#
# COMPACT_ATOMS: atom_id res chain seq x y z
N MET A 1 3.83 3.03 23.07
CA MET A 1 2.43 2.74 22.72
C MET A 1 2.35 2.81 21.21
N SER A 2 2.14 1.68 20.53
CA SER A 2 1.95 1.68 19.07
C SER A 2 0.62 2.35 18.77
N GLU A 3 0.63 3.53 18.15
CA GLU A 3 -0.59 4.13 17.60
C GLU A 3 -1.21 3.12 16.63
N SER A 4 -2.45 2.73 16.90
CA SER A 4 -3.19 1.82 16.02
C SER A 4 -3.46 2.55 14.71
N ILE A 5 -2.75 2.17 13.64
CA ILE A 5 -2.97 2.71 12.30
C ILE A 5 -4.42 2.43 11.89
N SER A 6 -5.17 3.48 11.56
CA SER A 6 -6.56 3.38 11.12
C SER A 6 -6.63 3.06 9.63
N TRP A 7 -6.59 1.76 9.30
CA TRP A 7 -6.71 1.28 7.93
C TRP A 7 -8.14 1.39 7.38
N SER A 8 -8.26 1.59 6.08
CA SER A 8 -9.48 1.28 5.33
C SER A 8 -9.75 -0.23 5.33
N ASP A 9 -10.96 -0.60 4.93
CA ASP A 9 -11.22 -1.97 4.48
C ASP A 9 -10.28 -2.36 3.33
N TRP A 10 -10.12 -3.66 3.12
CA TRP A 10 -9.52 -4.15 1.88
C TRP A 10 -10.50 -3.92 0.74
N LEU A 11 -10.06 -3.18 -0.26
CA LEU A 11 -10.81 -2.76 -1.42
C LEU A 11 -10.34 -3.51 -2.66
N ASP A 12 -11.23 -3.75 -3.61
CA ASP A 12 -10.87 -4.41 -4.88
C ASP A 12 -9.94 -3.53 -5.70
N TYR A 13 -8.86 -4.12 -6.22
CA TYR A 13 -7.90 -3.42 -7.06
C TYR A 13 -8.42 -3.31 -8.49
N ASN A 14 -9.16 -2.24 -8.76
CA ASN A 14 -9.68 -1.89 -10.08
C ASN A 14 -9.88 -0.36 -10.19
N SER A 15 -10.05 0.14 -11.41
CA SER A 15 -10.18 1.57 -11.68
C SER A 15 -11.36 2.24 -10.96
N GLU A 16 -12.48 1.53 -10.78
CA GLU A 16 -13.66 2.10 -10.11
C GLU A 16 -13.36 2.44 -8.64
N THR A 17 -12.77 1.50 -7.92
CA THR A 17 -12.46 1.67 -6.50
C THR A 17 -11.28 2.60 -6.28
N ILE A 18 -10.29 2.56 -7.16
CA ILE A 18 -9.16 3.51 -7.15
C ILE A 18 -9.67 4.94 -7.33
N ASN A 19 -10.58 5.19 -8.27
CA ASN A 19 -11.14 6.52 -8.49
C ASN A 19 -11.91 7.10 -7.29
N LYS A 20 -12.43 6.22 -6.41
CA LYS A 20 -13.09 6.62 -5.15
C LYS A 20 -12.12 6.83 -3.98
N SER A 21 -10.86 6.41 -4.12
CA SER A 21 -9.83 6.52 -3.07
C SER A 21 -9.47 7.99 -2.77
N PRO A 22 -8.95 8.33 -1.58
CA PRO A 22 -8.67 9.71 -1.21
C PRO A 22 -7.50 10.32 -2.01
N THR A 23 -7.58 11.61 -2.30
CA THR A 23 -6.47 12.41 -2.88
C THR A 23 -5.61 13.04 -1.79
N LYS A 24 -5.36 12.30 -0.70
CA LYS A 24 -4.64 12.78 0.49
C LYS A 24 -3.33 12.01 0.70
N PRO A 25 -2.40 12.55 1.51
CA PRO A 25 -1.20 11.84 1.92
C PRO A 25 -1.53 10.59 2.74
N GLY A 26 -0.71 9.55 2.60
CA GLY A 26 -0.87 8.32 3.35
C GLY A 26 -0.05 7.16 2.84
N VAL A 27 -0.36 5.98 3.35
CA VAL A 27 0.29 4.73 2.96
C VAL A 27 -0.76 3.77 2.43
N PHE A 28 -0.46 3.05 1.36
CA PHE A 28 -1.28 1.93 0.90
C PHE A 28 -0.47 0.65 0.79
N MET A 29 -1.18 -0.46 0.84
CA MET A 29 -0.64 -1.81 0.66
C MET A 29 -1.46 -2.53 -0.39
N MET A 30 -0.81 -3.30 -1.25
CA MET A 30 -1.44 -4.14 -2.26
C MET A 30 -1.10 -5.60 -2.02
N HIS A 31 -2.05 -6.50 -2.26
CA HIS A 31 -1.82 -7.93 -2.13
C HIS A 31 -2.44 -8.74 -3.26
N ALA A 32 -1.89 -9.94 -3.47
CA ALA A 32 -2.50 -11.01 -4.26
C ALA A 32 -2.40 -12.31 -3.46
N ALA A 33 -3.51 -13.05 -3.34
CA ALA A 33 -3.55 -14.30 -2.58
C ALA A 33 -2.90 -14.20 -1.19
N MET A 34 -3.24 -13.13 -0.44
CA MET A 34 -2.72 -12.80 0.90
C MET A 34 -1.21 -12.48 0.98
N LYS A 35 -0.50 -12.42 -0.15
CA LYS A 35 0.90 -11.97 -0.20
C LYS A 35 0.97 -10.49 -0.53
N ILE A 36 1.61 -9.71 0.33
CA ILE A 36 1.86 -8.29 0.06
C ILE A 36 2.82 -8.16 -1.12
N LEU A 37 2.39 -7.40 -2.12
CA LEU A 37 3.16 -7.14 -3.34
C LEU A 37 3.88 -5.80 -3.27
N LEU A 38 3.22 -4.79 -2.70
CA LEU A 38 3.71 -3.42 -2.62
C LEU A 38 3.22 -2.79 -1.31
N ILE A 39 4.09 -2.01 -0.69
CA ILE A 39 3.77 -1.06 0.37
C ILE A 39 4.31 0.27 -0.12
N GLN A 40 3.51 1.33 -0.11
CA GLN A 40 3.93 2.61 -0.67
C GLN A 40 3.40 3.77 0.16
N GLY A 41 4.30 4.66 0.58
CA GLY A 41 3.94 5.98 1.11
C GLY A 41 3.86 7.01 -0.03
N THR A 42 2.86 7.89 0.02
CA THR A 42 2.62 8.87 -1.04
C THR A 42 1.91 10.11 -0.49
N GLU A 43 2.08 11.24 -1.17
CA GLU A 43 1.32 12.47 -0.94
C GLU A 43 -0.09 12.43 -1.53
N ASN A 44 -0.36 11.49 -2.45
CA ASN A 44 -1.67 11.34 -3.07
C ASN A 44 -1.97 9.88 -3.37
N ILE A 45 -2.70 9.24 -2.44
CA ILE A 45 -3.08 7.83 -2.52
C ILE A 45 -3.74 7.48 -3.86
N ARG A 46 -4.74 8.26 -4.29
CA ARG A 46 -5.47 8.00 -5.55
C ARG A 46 -4.54 8.01 -6.76
N LYS A 47 -3.70 9.05 -6.86
CA LYS A 47 -2.81 9.21 -8.01
C LYS A 47 -1.84 8.03 -8.10
N GLU A 48 -1.16 7.73 -6.99
CA GLU A 48 -0.16 6.65 -6.96
C GLU A 48 -0.80 5.29 -7.26
N LEU A 49 -2.00 5.01 -6.69
CA LEU A 49 -2.75 3.79 -7.01
C LEU A 49 -3.10 3.72 -8.50
N ALA A 50 -3.50 4.83 -9.13
CA ALA A 50 -3.78 4.85 -10.56
C ALA A 50 -2.51 4.58 -11.38
N ASP A 51 -1.37 5.13 -10.96
CA ASP A 51 -0.07 4.90 -11.62
C ASP A 51 0.32 3.41 -11.56
N THR A 52 -0.02 2.71 -10.47
CA THR A 52 0.22 1.24 -10.38
C THR A 52 -0.55 0.41 -11.39
N LEU A 53 -1.66 0.91 -11.96
CA LEU A 53 -2.41 0.17 -13.00
C LEU A 53 -1.60 -0.04 -14.27
N SER A 54 -0.62 0.83 -14.52
CA SER A 54 0.28 0.75 -15.66
C SER A 54 1.57 -0.03 -15.36
N ASN A 55 1.71 -0.57 -14.14
CA ASN A 55 2.91 -1.28 -13.70
C ASN A 55 2.68 -2.80 -13.77
N ASP A 56 3.48 -3.46 -14.60
CA ASP A 56 3.40 -4.90 -14.86
C ASP A 56 3.58 -5.75 -13.59
N CYS A 57 4.35 -5.29 -12.61
CA CYS A 57 4.54 -6.06 -11.38
C CYS A 57 3.27 -6.10 -10.53
N THR A 58 2.58 -4.97 -10.43
CA THR A 58 1.34 -4.83 -9.64
C THR A 58 0.11 -5.33 -10.38
N ALA A 59 0.21 -5.70 -11.65
CA ALA A 59 -0.89 -6.25 -12.45
C ALA A 59 -1.56 -7.49 -11.83
N GLN A 60 -0.82 -8.27 -11.04
CA GLN A 60 -1.35 -9.46 -10.35
C GLN A 60 -2.10 -9.12 -9.03
N ALA A 61 -2.10 -7.87 -8.58
CA ALA A 61 -2.76 -7.46 -7.34
C ALA A 61 -4.28 -7.63 -7.44
N THR A 62 -4.89 -8.11 -6.35
CA THR A 62 -6.35 -8.32 -6.30
C THR A 62 -7.03 -7.30 -5.40
N ARG A 63 -6.36 -6.86 -4.33
CA ARG A 63 -6.92 -5.92 -3.37
C ARG A 63 -5.86 -4.96 -2.86
N PHE A 64 -6.31 -3.80 -2.40
CA PHE A 64 -5.49 -2.82 -1.72
C PHE A 64 -6.20 -2.29 -0.47
N ARG A 65 -5.44 -1.70 0.44
CA ARG A 65 -5.98 -0.89 1.55
C ARG A 65 -5.10 0.32 1.76
N TYR A 66 -5.62 1.35 2.42
CA TYR A 66 -4.86 2.55 2.70
C TYR A 66 -5.10 3.09 4.10
N THR A 67 -4.21 3.94 4.57
CA THR A 67 -4.38 4.80 5.74
C THR A 67 -4.02 6.21 5.34
N ILE A 68 -4.82 7.19 5.76
CA ILE A 68 -4.55 8.61 5.51
C ILE A 68 -3.69 9.14 6.66
N SER A 69 -2.56 9.78 6.35
CA SER A 69 -1.69 10.38 7.36
C SER A 69 -0.68 11.34 6.74
N GLU A 70 -0.48 12.50 7.35
CA GLU A 70 0.61 13.42 7.01
C GLU A 70 1.99 12.84 7.41
N GLN A 71 2.03 11.93 8.37
CA GLN A 71 3.25 11.23 8.81
C GLN A 71 3.48 9.94 8.01
N TYR A 72 3.01 9.88 6.76
CA TYR A 72 3.05 8.67 5.94
C TYR A 72 4.46 8.10 5.77
N GLN A 73 5.49 8.95 5.75
CA GLN A 73 6.88 8.52 5.63
C GLN A 73 7.31 7.65 6.82
N LYS A 74 6.95 8.05 8.05
CA LYS A 74 7.26 7.28 9.27
C LYS A 74 6.51 5.95 9.25
N ILE A 75 5.21 5.98 8.96
CA ILE A 75 4.36 4.77 8.89
C ILE A 75 4.89 3.81 7.81
N TYR A 76 5.27 4.33 6.65
CA TYR A 76 5.85 3.54 5.56
C TYR A 76 7.13 2.83 6.01
N GLN A 77 8.06 3.54 6.65
CA GLN A 77 9.31 2.94 7.13
C GLN A 77 9.06 1.87 8.18
N GLU A 78 8.14 2.10 9.13
CA GLU A 78 7.75 1.11 10.14
C GLU A 78 7.16 -0.15 9.49
N LEU A 79 6.27 0.01 8.51
CA LEU A 79 5.65 -1.13 7.82
C LEU A 79 6.65 -1.93 6.97
N ILE A 80 7.60 -1.25 6.31
CA ILE A 80 8.67 -1.93 5.57
C ILE A 80 9.58 -2.69 6.52
N GLN A 81 9.96 -2.10 7.65
CA GLN A 81 10.79 -2.76 8.64
C GLN A 81 10.08 -3.98 9.23
N ASP A 82 8.80 -3.84 9.57
CA ASP A 82 7.96 -4.95 10.05
C ASP A 82 7.83 -6.07 9.01
N TYR A 83 7.67 -5.71 7.73
CA TYR A 83 7.64 -6.69 6.65
C TYR A 83 8.96 -7.46 6.57
N LYS A 84 10.10 -6.75 6.53
CA LYS A 84 11.44 -7.35 6.50
C LYS A 84 11.68 -8.28 7.68
N ASN A 85 11.31 -7.86 8.89
CA ASN A 85 11.46 -8.65 10.11
C ASN A 85 10.71 -10.00 10.01
N ARG A 86 9.58 -10.04 9.30
CA ARG A 86 8.76 -11.24 9.10
C ARG A 86 9.15 -12.08 7.89
N HIS A 87 9.98 -11.55 6.98
CA HIS A 87 10.32 -12.18 5.70
C HIS A 87 11.83 -12.23 5.48
N GLU A 88 12.61 -12.49 6.53
CA GLU A 88 14.06 -12.73 6.44
C GLU A 88 14.83 -11.57 5.78
N GLY A 89 14.40 -10.33 6.03
CA GLY A 89 15.02 -9.12 5.48
C GLY A 89 14.57 -8.75 4.07
N LYS A 90 13.71 -9.55 3.41
CA LYS A 90 13.24 -9.32 2.04
C LYS A 90 12.21 -8.20 1.96
N LEU A 91 12.14 -7.59 0.77
CA LEU A 91 11.12 -6.60 0.41
C LEU A 91 9.90 -7.28 -0.22
N PRO A 92 8.74 -6.60 -0.26
CA PRO A 92 7.61 -7.05 -1.06
C PRO A 92 8.02 -7.23 -2.53
N LYS A 93 7.41 -8.21 -3.21
CA LYS A 93 7.78 -8.65 -4.57
C LYS A 93 7.92 -7.51 -5.60
N CYS A 94 7.12 -6.45 -5.51
CA CYS A 94 7.17 -5.31 -6.44
C CYS A 94 8.02 -4.14 -5.97
N MET A 95 8.89 -4.40 -4.98
CA MET A 95 9.88 -3.47 -4.45
C MET A 95 11.30 -4.05 -4.47
N GLU A 96 11.46 -5.27 -5.01
CA GLU A 96 12.76 -5.94 -5.21
C GLU A 96 13.51 -5.38 -6.41
#